data_AF-A0A933K131-F1
#
_entry.id   AF-A0A933K131-F1
#
_cell.length_a   1.000
_cell.length_b   1.000
_cell.length_c   1.000
_cell.angle_alpha   90.00
_cell.angle_beta   90.00
_cell.angle_gamma   90.00
#
_symmetry.space_group_name_H-M   'P 1'
#
loop_
_entity.id
_entity.type
_entity.pdbx_description
1 polymer ?
#
loop_
_entity_poly.entity_id
_entity_poly.type
_entity_poly.pdbx_seq_one_letter_code
_entity_poly.pdbx_strand_id
1 'polypeptide(L)'
;MSGSSTNDRAGRGAEPGGFPLPPGIMVFLVFVGAAIVFAHIQWLCPHVVAVDSFFHQKMALLIRDHGPVHDFPWTQTSIFKDRFSDSSFLYHVLLIPFTYIANDVPAIKAGAVFFDALFFTVFFVFLRANRCRFTLFFVVLLLSSGSLFLYRLCQNRGYLLSMAASRSTGS
;
A
#
# COMPACT_ATOMS: atom_id res chain seq x y z
N MET A 1 -23.44 59.34 35.39
CA MET A 1 -23.24 58.02 36.02
C MET A 1 -22.96 57.04 34.89
N SER A 2 -21.68 56.72 34.61
CA SER A 2 -20.89 55.62 35.22
C SER A 2 -21.39 54.25 34.72
N GLY A 3 -20.62 53.34 34.11
CA GLY A 3 -19.20 53.18 33.75
C GLY A 3 -19.10 52.14 32.60
N SER A 4 -18.14 52.21 31.67
CA SER A 4 -16.81 51.55 31.65
C SER A 4 -16.77 50.05 32.00
N SER A 5 -16.09 49.26 31.15
CA SER A 5 -15.35 47.98 31.40
C SER A 5 -15.46 47.08 30.15
N THR A 6 -14.50 47.13 29.22
CA THR A 6 -13.29 46.27 29.13
C THR A 6 -13.64 44.78 28.93
N ASN A 7 -13.41 44.21 27.76
CA ASN A 7 -12.16 43.55 27.35
C ASN A 7 -12.20 42.03 27.60
N ASP A 8 -11.54 41.31 26.68
CA ASP A 8 -10.98 39.95 26.81
C ASP A 8 -11.89 38.72 26.93
N ARG A 9 -11.91 37.96 25.83
CA ARG A 9 -11.57 36.53 25.71
C ARG A 9 -11.72 36.16 24.23
N ALA A 10 -10.73 36.36 23.36
CA ALA A 10 -9.52 35.55 23.26
C ALA A 10 -9.78 34.04 23.48
N GLY A 11 -9.92 33.29 22.38
CA GLY A 11 -9.39 31.93 22.30
C GLY A 11 -10.35 30.81 21.88
N ARG A 12 -9.94 30.15 20.78
CA ARG A 12 -10.28 28.78 20.29
C ARG A 12 -11.49 28.72 19.34
N GLY A 13 -11.38 28.24 18.09
CA GLY A 13 -10.35 27.45 17.45
C GLY A 13 -9.83 28.09 16.18
N ALA A 14 -8.52 28.33 16.14
CA ALA A 14 -7.82 28.32 14.87
C ALA A 14 -8.08 26.95 14.24
N GLU A 15 -8.77 26.90 13.11
CA GLU A 15 -8.84 25.73 12.24
C GLU A 15 -7.41 25.18 12.12
N PRO A 16 -7.12 23.97 12.61
CA PRO A 16 -5.74 23.52 12.75
C PRO A 16 -5.15 23.31 11.35
N GLY A 17 -4.34 24.27 10.91
CA GLY A 17 -3.36 24.11 9.82
C GLY A 17 -3.94 23.48 8.56
N GLY A 18 -5.05 24.00 8.05
CA GLY A 18 -5.58 23.60 6.75
C GLY A 18 -4.54 23.89 5.68
N PHE A 19 -4.00 22.85 5.06
CA PHE A 19 -3.12 23.02 3.91
C PHE A 19 -3.86 23.81 2.82
N PRO A 20 -3.16 24.71 2.10
CA PRO A 20 -3.79 25.59 1.11
C PRO A 20 -4.29 24.87 -0.15
N LEU A 21 -4.09 23.55 -0.25
CA LEU A 21 -4.45 22.74 -1.41
C LEU A 21 -5.70 21.90 -1.16
N PRO A 22 -6.56 21.70 -2.18
CA PRO A 22 -7.73 20.85 -2.06
C PRO A 22 -7.31 19.40 -1.70
N PRO A 23 -8.15 18.67 -0.93
CA PRO A 23 -7.81 17.35 -0.43
C PRO A 23 -7.33 16.36 -1.48
N GLY A 24 -7.97 16.35 -2.66
CA GLY A 24 -7.62 15.45 -3.75
C GLY A 24 -6.22 15.69 -4.32
N ILE A 25 -5.82 16.96 -4.46
CA ILE A 25 -4.47 17.31 -4.93
C ILE A 25 -3.42 16.84 -3.94
N MET A 26 -3.67 16.98 -2.63
CA MET A 26 -2.73 16.51 -1.61
C MET A 26 -2.55 14.99 -1.64
N VAL A 27 -3.64 14.24 -1.78
CA VAL A 27 -3.60 12.78 -1.88
C VAL A 27 -2.81 12.35 -3.13
N PHE A 28 -3.06 13.01 -4.26
CA PHE A 28 -2.33 12.78 -5.49
C PHE A 28 -0.83 13.09 -5.36
N LEU A 29 -0.48 14.22 -4.75
CA LEU A 29 0.93 14.59 -4.51
C LEU A 29 1.63 13.59 -3.58
N VAL A 30 0.95 13.10 -2.54
CA VAL A 30 1.51 12.07 -1.65
C VAL A 30 1.72 10.76 -2.41
N PHE A 31 0.74 10.34 -3.23
CA PHE A 31 0.86 9.15 -4.06
C PHE A 31 2.04 9.25 -5.03
N VAL A 32 2.13 10.35 -5.79
CA VAL A 32 3.21 10.58 -6.76
C VAL A 32 4.56 10.70 -6.05
N GLY A 33 4.64 11.42 -4.93
CA GLY A 33 5.86 11.56 -4.15
C GLY A 33 6.36 10.21 -3.61
N ALA A 34 5.46 9.40 -3.04
CA ALA A 34 5.78 8.05 -2.61
C ALA A 34 6.22 7.17 -3.78
N ALA A 35 5.48 7.18 -4.88
CA ALA A 35 5.80 6.41 -6.09
C ALA A 35 7.19 6.75 -6.64
N ILE A 36 7.57 8.03 -6.67
CA ILE A 36 8.90 8.47 -7.09
C ILE A 36 9.98 7.91 -6.16
N VAL A 37 9.81 8.05 -4.84
CA VAL A 37 10.79 7.55 -3.85
C VAL A 37 10.98 6.04 -3.97
N PHE A 38 9.88 5.27 -4.02
CA PHE A 38 9.94 3.82 -4.14
C PHE A 38 10.45 3.37 -5.52
N ALA A 39 10.13 4.09 -6.60
CA ALA A 39 10.72 3.84 -7.91
C ALA A 39 12.24 4.06 -7.88
N HIS A 40 12.74 5.14 -7.26
CA HIS A 40 14.17 5.33 -7.09
C HIS A 40 14.81 4.18 -6.31
N ILE A 41 14.22 3.77 -5.18
CA ILE A 41 14.74 2.65 -4.37
C ILE A 41 14.78 1.34 -5.17
N GLN A 42 13.70 1.01 -5.89
CA GLN A 42 13.60 -0.22 -6.68
C GLN A 42 14.53 -0.24 -7.89
N TRP A 43 14.91 0.91 -8.44
CA TRP A 43 15.85 1.01 -9.57
C TRP A 43 17.31 1.16 -9.13
N LEU A 44 17.59 1.53 -7.88
CA LEU A 44 18.93 1.43 -7.28
C LEU A 44 19.36 -0.02 -7.08
N CYS A 45 18.41 -0.95 -6.94
CA CYS A 45 18.69 -2.38 -6.92
C CYS A 45 18.48 -3.01 -8.31
N PRO A 46 19.52 -3.53 -8.97
CA PRO A 46 19.36 -4.17 -10.29
C PRO A 46 18.51 -5.45 -10.22
N HIS A 47 18.48 -6.11 -9.06
CA HIS A 47 17.73 -7.34 -8.84
C HIS A 47 16.33 -7.06 -8.25
N VAL A 48 15.38 -7.97 -8.50
CA VAL A 48 14.06 -7.94 -7.85
C VAL A 48 14.25 -8.13 -6.35
N VAL A 49 13.63 -7.24 -5.57
CA VAL A 49 13.61 -7.36 -4.12
C VAL A 49 12.73 -8.56 -3.75
N ALA A 50 13.37 -9.57 -3.14
CA ALA A 50 12.80 -10.85 -2.72
C ALA A 50 12.36 -11.81 -3.84
N VAL A 51 12.69 -13.09 -3.65
CA VAL A 51 12.29 -14.19 -4.54
C VAL A 51 10.77 -14.35 -4.60
N ASP A 52 10.08 -14.07 -3.50
CA ASP A 52 8.61 -14.17 -3.38
C ASP A 52 7.88 -13.27 -4.40
N SER A 53 8.49 -12.15 -4.81
CA SER A 53 7.91 -11.25 -5.81
C SER A 53 7.78 -11.91 -7.19
N PHE A 54 8.68 -12.84 -7.54
CA PHE A 54 8.56 -13.64 -8.76
C PHE A 54 7.40 -14.65 -8.66
N PHE A 55 7.23 -15.27 -7.49
CA PHE A 55 6.13 -16.19 -7.25
C PHE A 55 4.79 -15.48 -7.43
N HIS A 56 4.59 -14.33 -6.81
CA HIS A 56 3.34 -13.58 -6.91
C HIS A 56 3.02 -13.11 -8.34
N GLN A 57 4.03 -12.70 -9.10
CA GLN A 57 3.85 -12.33 -10.51
C GLN A 57 3.47 -13.55 -11.37
N LYS A 58 4.12 -14.70 -11.16
CA LYS A 58 3.78 -15.94 -11.86
C LYS A 58 2.39 -16.42 -11.49
N MET A 59 1.98 -16.26 -10.23
CA MET A 59 0.63 -16.56 -9.79
C MET A 59 -0.42 -15.67 -10.43
N ALA A 60 -0.15 -14.35 -10.53
CA ALA A 60 -1.03 -13.44 -11.25
C ALA A 60 -1.17 -13.84 -12.73
N LEU A 61 -0.09 -14.27 -13.37
CA LEU A 61 -0.11 -14.74 -14.76
C LEU A 61 -0.89 -16.06 -14.93
N LEU A 62 -0.71 -17.02 -14.02
CA LEU A 62 -1.50 -18.26 -14.01
C LEU A 62 -2.99 -17.99 -13.80
N ILE A 63 -3.33 -17.08 -12.87
CA ILE A 63 -4.72 -16.71 -12.61
C ILE A 63 -5.33 -15.99 -13.82
N ARG A 64 -4.56 -15.16 -14.50
CA ARG A 64 -4.99 -14.50 -15.75
C ARG A 64 -5.28 -15.52 -16.85
N ASP A 65 -4.40 -16.49 -17.06
CA ASP A 65 -4.46 -17.39 -18.20
C ASP A 65 -5.39 -18.60 -17.98
N HIS A 66 -5.56 -19.04 -16.72
CA HIS A 66 -6.27 -20.28 -16.37
C HIS A 66 -7.36 -20.10 -15.32
N GLY A 67 -7.57 -18.88 -14.80
CA GLY A 67 -8.53 -18.62 -13.73
C GLY A 67 -7.99 -18.99 -12.33
N PRO A 68 -8.83 -18.93 -11.28
CA PRO A 68 -8.40 -19.19 -9.91
C PRO A 68 -7.67 -20.54 -9.77
N VAL A 69 -6.44 -20.50 -9.27
CA VAL A 69 -5.62 -21.70 -9.07
C VAL A 69 -6.07 -22.37 -7.77
N HIS A 70 -6.67 -23.55 -7.88
CA HIS A 70 -7.11 -24.32 -6.72
C HIS A 70 -6.15 -25.44 -6.33
N ASP A 71 -5.35 -25.92 -7.29
CA ASP A 71 -4.42 -27.02 -7.10
C ASP A 71 -3.02 -26.62 -7.56
N PHE A 72 -2.00 -27.04 -6.81
CA PHE A 72 -0.58 -26.88 -7.17
C PHE A 72 0.02 -28.22 -7.56
N PRO A 73 -0.11 -28.65 -8.83
CA PRO A 73 0.41 -29.94 -9.29
C PRO A 73 1.94 -30.04 -9.21
N TRP A 74 2.63 -28.91 -9.12
CA TRP A 74 4.10 -28.81 -8.99
C TRP A 74 4.61 -28.98 -7.55
N THR A 75 3.75 -28.92 -6.53
CA THR A 75 4.15 -29.11 -5.12
C THR A 75 3.72 -30.48 -4.61
N GLN A 76 4.21 -31.55 -5.26
CA GLN A 76 3.81 -32.94 -4.96
C GLN A 76 4.26 -33.44 -3.57
N THR A 77 5.28 -32.82 -2.98
CA THR A 77 5.88 -33.19 -1.69
C THR A 77 5.55 -32.23 -0.55
N SER A 78 4.70 -31.23 -0.80
CA SER A 78 4.31 -30.24 0.21
C SER A 78 2.88 -30.45 0.68
N ILE A 79 2.59 -30.01 1.90
CA ILE A 79 1.24 -29.98 2.52
C ILE A 79 0.25 -29.18 1.66
N PHE A 80 0.76 -28.29 0.79
CA PHE A 80 0.00 -27.54 -0.21
C PHE A 80 -0.63 -28.41 -1.31
N LYS A 81 -0.22 -29.68 -1.46
CA LYS A 81 -0.84 -30.60 -2.41
C LYS A 81 -2.33 -30.82 -2.10
N ASP A 82 -2.65 -31.04 -0.83
CA ASP A 82 -4.00 -31.45 -0.41
C ASP A 82 -4.82 -30.30 0.18
N ARG A 83 -4.16 -29.20 0.57
CA ARG A 83 -4.79 -28.02 1.18
C ARG A 83 -4.16 -26.72 0.67
N PHE A 84 -4.19 -26.51 -0.63
CA PHE A 84 -3.82 -25.21 -1.18
C PHE A 84 -4.90 -24.17 -0.82
N SER A 85 -4.49 -23.11 -0.13
CA SER A 85 -5.33 -21.95 0.15
C SER A 85 -4.53 -20.70 -0.20
N ASP A 86 -4.90 -20.06 -1.30
CA ASP A 86 -4.27 -18.82 -1.73
C ASP A 86 -4.63 -17.66 -0.80
N SER A 87 -3.85 -17.52 0.26
CA SER A 87 -4.01 -16.45 1.27
C SER A 87 -3.70 -15.07 0.69
N SER A 88 -3.16 -15.00 -0.52
CA SER A 88 -2.84 -13.79 -1.26
C SER A 88 -3.65 -13.66 -2.56
N PHE A 89 -4.77 -14.39 -2.70
CA PHE A 89 -5.54 -14.43 -3.95
C PHE A 89 -5.95 -13.04 -4.44
N LEU A 90 -6.56 -12.22 -3.57
CA LEU A 90 -6.97 -10.86 -3.93
C LEU A 90 -5.77 -10.02 -4.39
N TYR A 91 -4.63 -10.23 -3.75
CA TYR A 91 -3.40 -9.56 -4.12
C TYR A 91 -2.91 -10.03 -5.51
N HIS A 92 -2.95 -11.32 -5.84
CA HIS A 92 -2.66 -11.80 -7.19
C HIS A 92 -3.60 -11.21 -8.26
N VAL A 93 -4.90 -11.12 -7.95
CA VAL A 93 -5.89 -10.50 -8.85
C VAL A 93 -5.56 -9.03 -9.11
N LEU A 94 -5.16 -8.29 -8.08
CA LEU A 94 -4.73 -6.89 -8.22
C LEU A 94 -3.41 -6.75 -9.00
N LEU A 95 -2.58 -7.81 -9.08
CA LEU A 95 -1.36 -7.84 -9.89
C LEU A 95 -1.62 -8.12 -11.38
N ILE A 96 -2.74 -8.76 -11.75
CA ILE A 96 -3.11 -9.07 -13.14
C ILE A 96 -2.92 -7.88 -14.11
N PRO A 97 -3.40 -6.65 -13.83
CA PRO A 97 -3.21 -5.53 -14.76
C PRO A 97 -1.73 -5.23 -15.04
N PHE A 98 -0.85 -5.41 -14.05
CA PHE A 98 0.59 -5.18 -14.21
C PHE A 98 1.26 -6.26 -15.08
N THR A 99 0.67 -7.46 -15.19
CA THR A 99 1.16 -8.51 -16.09
C THR A 99 0.96 -8.19 -17.57
N TYR A 100 0.06 -7.26 -17.93
CA TYR A 100 -0.13 -6.82 -19.32
C TYR A 100 0.89 -5.75 -19.74
N ILE A 101 1.48 -5.03 -18.78
CA ILE A 101 2.40 -3.92 -19.05
C ILE A 101 3.81 -4.44 -19.38
N ALA A 102 4.27 -5.47 -18.67
CA ALA A 102 5.49 -6.20 -18.99
C ALA A 102 5.43 -7.63 -18.44
N ASN A 103 6.09 -8.58 -19.11
CA ASN A 103 6.08 -9.99 -18.71
C ASN A 103 7.21 -10.37 -17.74
N ASP A 104 8.03 -9.41 -17.30
CA ASP A 104 9.31 -9.66 -16.64
C ASP A 104 9.56 -8.76 -15.40
N VAL A 105 10.83 -8.67 -14.98
CA VAL A 105 11.33 -7.87 -13.85
C VAL A 105 10.73 -6.46 -13.75
N PRO A 106 10.55 -5.68 -14.84
CA PRO A 106 9.97 -4.34 -14.75
C PRO A 106 8.53 -4.32 -14.24
N ALA A 107 7.70 -5.31 -14.58
CA ALA A 107 6.32 -5.36 -14.09
C ALA A 107 6.25 -5.68 -12.60
N ILE A 108 7.15 -6.54 -12.12
CA ILE A 108 7.27 -6.86 -10.70
C ILE A 108 7.63 -5.60 -9.91
N LYS A 109 8.61 -4.82 -10.41
CA LYS A 109 9.02 -3.55 -9.80
C LYS A 109 7.90 -2.51 -9.84
N ALA A 110 7.21 -2.37 -10.97
CA ALA A 110 6.08 -1.45 -11.11
C ALA A 110 4.93 -1.77 -10.15
N GLY A 111 4.59 -3.06 -10.01
CA GLY A 111 3.60 -3.52 -9.04
C GLY A 111 4.01 -3.19 -7.60
N ALA A 112 5.25 -3.48 -7.22
CA ALA A 112 5.75 -3.14 -5.88
C ALA A 112 5.66 -1.63 -5.59
N VAL A 113 6.14 -0.77 -6.50
CA VAL A 113 6.04 0.68 -6.37
C VAL A 113 4.60 1.15 -6.22
N PHE A 114 3.67 0.57 -6.98
CA PHE A 114 2.26 0.94 -6.91
C PHE A 114 1.64 0.58 -5.55
N PHE A 115 1.86 -0.64 -5.04
CA PHE A 115 1.32 -1.05 -3.75
C PHE A 115 1.97 -0.29 -2.58
N ASP A 116 3.28 -0.02 -2.66
CA ASP A 116 4.00 0.79 -1.67
C ASP A 116 3.45 2.22 -1.64
N ALA A 117 3.28 2.85 -2.81
CA ALA A 117 2.69 4.17 -2.91
C ALA A 117 1.25 4.20 -2.40
N LEU A 118 0.44 3.20 -2.76
CA LEU A 118 -0.93 3.06 -2.30
C LEU A 118 -1.01 2.93 -0.77
N PHE A 119 -0.12 2.17 -0.15
CA PHE A 119 -0.04 2.03 1.31
C PHE A 119 0.19 3.38 1.99
N PHE A 120 1.16 4.16 1.51
CA PHE A 120 1.43 5.50 2.04
C PHE A 120 0.27 6.47 1.81
N THR A 121 -0.41 6.38 0.68
CA THR A 121 -1.62 7.17 0.39
C THR A 121 -2.77 6.83 1.33
N VAL A 122 -3.05 5.54 1.55
CA VAL A 122 -4.07 5.07 2.50
C VAL A 122 -3.73 5.52 3.91
N PHE A 123 -2.46 5.43 4.32
CA PHE A 123 -2.00 5.91 5.62
C PHE A 123 -2.22 7.42 5.79
N PHE A 124 -1.91 8.21 4.75
CA PHE A 124 -2.18 9.66 4.75
C PHE A 124 -3.67 9.99 4.87
N VAL A 125 -4.53 9.30 4.11
CA VAL A 125 -5.98 9.46 4.18
C VAL A 125 -6.51 9.08 5.56
N PHE A 126 -6.00 7.99 6.14
CA PHE A 126 -6.36 7.54 7.48
C PHE A 126 -6.00 8.58 8.55
N LEU A 127 -4.78 9.13 8.52
CA LEU A 127 -4.37 10.19 9.43
C LEU A 127 -5.20 11.46 9.28
N ARG A 128 -5.58 11.81 8.03
CA ARG A 128 -6.46 12.95 7.75
C ARG A 128 -7.87 12.71 8.27
N ALA A 129 -8.42 11.50 8.11
CA ALA A 129 -9.73 11.12 8.63
C ALA A 129 -9.78 11.24 10.17
N ASN A 130 -8.67 10.94 10.85
CA ASN A 130 -8.52 11.11 12.29
C ASN A 130 -8.15 12.54 12.73
N ARG A 131 -8.17 13.52 11.81
CA ARG A 131 -7.84 14.93 12.07
C ARG A 131 -6.49 15.13 12.77
N CYS A 132 -5.50 14.30 12.46
CA CYS A 132 -4.16 14.47 13.00
C CYS A 132 -3.57 15.80 12.52
N ARG A 133 -3.05 16.61 13.45
CA ARG A 133 -2.57 17.98 13.15
C ARG A 133 -1.28 18.02 12.35
N PHE A 134 -0.47 16.95 12.40
CA PHE A 134 0.83 16.86 11.74
C PHE A 134 0.89 15.66 10.78
N THR A 135 -0.11 15.50 9.92
CA THR A 135 -0.24 14.36 8.99
C THR A 135 1.03 14.10 8.18
N LEU A 136 1.61 15.13 7.55
CA LEU A 136 2.84 14.97 6.75
C LEU A 136 4.05 14.55 7.59
N PHE A 137 4.16 15.04 8.84
CA PHE A 137 5.23 14.65 9.74
C PHE A 137 5.20 13.15 10.02
N PHE A 138 4.02 12.58 10.29
CA PHE A 138 3.87 11.14 10.51
C PHE A 138 4.18 10.31 9.27
N VAL A 139 3.84 10.80 8.07
CA VAL A 139 4.18 10.14 6.80
C VAL A 139 5.71 10.13 6.59
N VAL A 140 6.38 11.25 6.81
CA VAL A 140 7.86 11.35 6.70
C VAL A 140 8.56 10.53 7.78
N LEU A 141 8.02 10.53 8.99
CA LEU A 141 8.51 9.71 10.10
C LEU A 141 8.42 8.22 9.77
N LEU A 142 7.29 7.79 9.18
CA LEU A 142 7.11 6.42 8.72
C LEU A 142 8.09 6.06 7.60
N LEU A 143 8.32 6.97 6.65
CA LEU A 143 9.34 6.78 5.61
C LEU A 143 10.75 6.66 6.21
N SER A 144 10.98 7.31 7.35
CA SER A 144 12.25 7.32 8.07
C SER A 144 12.37 6.21 9.14
N SER A 145 11.37 5.32 9.27
CA SER A 145 11.31 4.34 10.37
C SER A 145 12.35 3.20 10.28
N GLY A 146 13.23 3.23 9.29
CA GLY A 146 14.41 2.36 9.19
C GLY A 146 14.47 1.60 7.86
N SER A 147 15.70 1.32 7.41
CA SER A 147 15.97 0.60 6.15
C SER A 147 15.34 -0.80 6.12
N LEU A 148 15.27 -1.49 7.26
CA LEU A 148 14.65 -2.81 7.35
C LEU A 148 13.13 -2.77 7.14
N PHE A 149 12.47 -1.71 7.60
CA PHE A 149 11.03 -1.52 7.38
C PHE A 149 10.74 -1.28 5.90
N LEU A 150 11.48 -0.35 5.27
CA LEU A 150 11.37 -0.08 3.83
C LEU A 150 11.68 -1.32 3.00
N TYR A 151 12.72 -2.08 3.37
CA TYR A 151 13.06 -3.33 2.69
C TYR A 151 11.91 -4.34 2.77
N ARG A 152 11.28 -4.49 3.95
CA ARG A 152 10.12 -5.38 4.11
C ARG A 152 8.87 -4.90 3.38
N LEU A 153 8.69 -3.58 3.23
CA LEU A 153 7.59 -3.02 2.44
C LEU A 153 7.76 -3.38 0.96
N CYS A 154 8.98 -3.19 0.45
CA CYS A 154 9.35 -3.57 -0.92
C CYS A 154 9.22 -5.09 -1.19
N GLN A 155 9.16 -5.93 -0.16
CA GLN A 155 8.81 -7.33 -0.33
C GLN A 155 7.31 -7.41 -0.55
N ASN A 156 6.93 -7.77 -1.77
CA ASN A 156 5.55 -7.75 -2.25
C ASN A 156 4.72 -8.91 -1.64
N ARG A 157 4.57 -8.92 -0.31
CA ARG A 157 3.97 -10.00 0.48
C ARG A 157 2.57 -9.59 0.90
N GLY A 158 1.56 -10.18 0.26
CA GLY A 158 0.15 -10.02 0.61
C GLY A 158 -0.19 -10.67 1.94
N TYR A 159 0.08 -10.02 3.07
CA TYR A 159 -0.06 -10.69 4.37
C TYR A 159 -1.47 -10.77 4.94
N LEU A 160 -2.43 -9.95 4.51
CA LEU A 160 -3.70 -9.81 5.25
C LEU A 160 -4.97 -9.60 4.40
N LEU A 161 -4.92 -9.74 3.07
CA LEU A 161 -6.08 -9.41 2.22
C LEU A 161 -7.11 -10.54 2.05
N SER A 162 -6.75 -11.80 2.32
CA SER A 162 -7.67 -12.95 2.18
C SER A 162 -8.75 -13.04 3.28
N MET A 163 -8.45 -12.60 4.50
CA MET A 163 -9.38 -12.72 5.65
C MET A 163 -10.70 -11.95 5.46
N ALA A 164 -10.71 -10.94 4.58
CA ALA A 164 -11.93 -10.21 4.24
C ALA A 164 -12.80 -10.95 3.20
N ALA A 165 -12.17 -11.73 2.31
CA ALA A 165 -12.87 -12.47 1.26
C ALA A 165 -13.40 -13.83 1.72
N SER A 166 -12.78 -14.47 2.73
CA SER A 166 -13.23 -15.78 3.22
C SER A 166 -14.48 -15.75 4.11
N ARG A 167 -15.00 -14.56 4.46
CA ARG A 167 -16.20 -14.41 5.30
C ARG A 167 -17.52 -14.39 4.55
N SER A 168 -17.54 -14.39 3.22
CA SER A 168 -18.79 -14.30 2.43
C SER A 168 -19.33 -15.62 1.90
N THR A 169 -18.65 -16.76 2.11
CA THR A 169 -19.13 -18.08 1.71
C THR A 169 -19.39 -18.95 2.94
N GLY A 170 -20.43 -18.58 3.68
CA GLY A 170 -20.97 -19.37 4.79
C GLY A 170 -22.48 -19.20 4.79
N SER A 171 -23.15 -19.90 3.87
CA SER A 171 -24.60 -20.12 3.83
C SER A 171 -24.86 -21.59 3.52
#